data_AF-A0A0D2G0K0-F1
#
_entry.id   AF-A0A0D2G0K0-F1
#
_cell.length_a   1.000
_cell.length_b   1.000
_cell.length_c   1.000
_cell.angle_alpha   90.00
_cell.angle_beta   90.00
_cell.angle_gamma   90.00
#
_symmetry.space_group_name_H-M   'P 1'
#
loop_
_entity.id
_entity.type
_entity.pdbx_description
1 polymer ?
#
loop_
_entity_poly.entity_id
_entity_poly.type
_entity_poly.pdbx_seq_one_letter_code
_entity_poly.pdbx_strand_id
1 'polypeptide(L)'
;MDYCNIEDVEVAAAQASDGDATDSTESASSSQLRSNAIWRVNTHEPLPPKTFSVVDLTSPARPDGPGYLGPNPRSVKTNGSRPQASPMASLAASPTPRPQIDHQIRLLPAEIRAPNPQGGQLEFTTHLTQTLKKMTNGEAPLLKHFRPAFVSRDIKVLERGYWQFWIKIAEESIVKESRQPPRATLKLLGSTARKERGKAAGVRELKALWTECEFLQFWKNVTVVIESGKVGWATRMTKELESDSLWKIRAFTWGETLGHIWMLFLVLSDRLTGKVYMEWISGDGAVVVQMSHGKRQSGVWMRKGPEGARGVWSLG
;
A
#
# COMPACT_ATOMS: atom_id res chain seq x y z
N MET A 1 -69.68 0.64 -5.66
CA MET A 1 -69.74 -0.41 -6.69
C MET A 1 -68.78 -1.48 -6.29
N ASP A 2 -69.38 -2.58 -5.82
CA ASP A 2 -68.97 -3.99 -5.82
C ASP A 2 -67.56 -4.36 -5.35
N TYR A 3 -67.34 -4.92 -4.14
CA TYR A 3 -67.69 -6.24 -3.56
C TYR A 3 -66.92 -7.47 -4.09
N CYS A 4 -66.55 -8.30 -3.11
CA CYS A 4 -66.16 -9.72 -3.10
C CYS A 4 -64.66 -10.03 -3.25
N ASN A 5 -63.91 -10.50 -2.24
CA ASN A 5 -64.01 -11.61 -1.24
C ASN A 5 -63.77 -13.03 -1.77
N ILE A 6 -63.30 -13.85 -0.80
CA ILE A 6 -63.22 -15.33 -0.69
C ILE A 6 -61.78 -15.83 -0.98
N GLU A 7 -60.97 -16.16 0.04
CA GLU A 7 -60.95 -17.42 0.85
C GLU A 7 -60.62 -18.64 -0.07
N ASP A 8 -59.86 -19.68 0.27
CA ASP A 8 -59.63 -20.34 1.55
C ASP A 8 -58.68 -21.57 1.38
N VAL A 9 -58.36 -22.22 2.51
CA VAL A 9 -57.95 -23.64 2.73
C VAL A 9 -56.48 -24.02 2.44
N GLU A 10 -55.61 -24.31 3.41
CA GLU A 10 -55.53 -25.37 4.46
C GLU A 10 -54.86 -26.71 4.04
N VAL A 11 -53.82 -27.06 4.82
CA VAL A 11 -53.61 -28.33 5.55
C VAL A 11 -52.84 -29.53 4.95
N ALA A 12 -52.03 -30.07 5.88
CA ALA A 12 -51.41 -31.40 6.05
C ALA A 12 -50.12 -31.70 5.26
N ALA A 13 -48.95 -31.96 5.84
CA ALA A 13 -48.49 -32.77 7.00
C ALA A 13 -48.29 -34.27 6.71
N ALA A 14 -47.19 -34.78 7.27
CA ALA A 14 -46.80 -36.20 7.48
C ALA A 14 -46.36 -36.99 6.22
N GLN A 15 -45.42 -37.93 6.25
CA GLN A 15 -44.59 -38.57 7.28
C GLN A 15 -43.53 -39.44 6.57
N ALA A 16 -42.45 -39.76 7.28
CA ALA A 16 -41.60 -40.97 7.25
C ALA A 16 -41.49 -41.84 5.98
N SER A 17 -40.27 -42.30 5.66
CA SER A 17 -39.93 -43.72 5.92
C SER A 17 -38.47 -44.06 5.56
N ASP A 18 -37.94 -44.95 6.39
CA ASP A 18 -36.68 -45.69 6.40
C ASP A 18 -36.26 -46.42 5.11
N GLY A 19 -34.97 -46.79 5.11
CA GLY A 19 -34.43 -48.01 4.50
C GLY A 19 -33.58 -47.75 3.25
N ASP A 20 -32.48 -48.44 2.99
CA ASP A 20 -31.80 -49.51 3.69
C ASP A 20 -30.40 -49.62 3.05
N ALA A 21 -29.54 -50.38 3.71
CA ALA A 21 -28.13 -50.63 3.48
C ALA A 21 -27.78 -51.36 2.16
N THR A 22 -26.49 -51.74 2.10
CA THR A 22 -25.83 -52.71 1.21
C THR A 22 -25.22 -52.13 -0.07
N ASP A 23 -24.05 -52.54 -0.55
CA ASP A 23 -22.97 -53.36 -0.02
C ASP A 23 -21.79 -53.21 -1.00
N SER A 24 -20.58 -53.28 -0.44
CA SER A 24 -19.36 -53.88 -0.97
C SER A 24 -18.85 -53.72 -2.41
N THR A 25 -17.51 -53.66 -2.43
CA THR A 25 -16.58 -54.32 -3.38
C THR A 25 -16.51 -53.75 -4.81
N GLU A 26 -15.36 -53.60 -5.46
CA GLU A 26 -14.10 -54.35 -5.41
C GLU A 26 -13.03 -53.55 -6.19
N SER A 27 -11.76 -53.72 -5.77
CA SER A 27 -10.57 -54.00 -6.59
C SER A 27 -10.38 -53.29 -7.94
N ALA A 28 -9.32 -52.53 -8.21
CA ALA A 28 -7.88 -52.82 -8.19
C ALA A 28 -7.30 -52.68 -9.61
N SER A 29 -6.06 -52.20 -9.66
CA SER A 29 -5.04 -52.48 -10.67
C SER A 29 -5.06 -51.74 -12.03
N SER A 30 -4.08 -50.83 -12.12
CA SER A 30 -2.89 -50.96 -12.97
C SER A 30 -3.04 -50.85 -14.50
N SER A 31 -2.42 -49.80 -15.06
CA SER A 31 -1.37 -49.86 -16.11
C SER A 31 -1.20 -48.46 -16.72
N GLN A 32 -0.07 -47.80 -16.46
CA GLN A 32 0.97 -47.54 -17.47
C GLN A 32 0.52 -47.69 -18.93
N LEU A 33 0.51 -46.57 -19.67
CA LEU A 33 0.95 -46.53 -21.05
C LEU A 33 1.50 -45.13 -21.37
N ARG A 34 2.79 -45.11 -21.70
CA ARG A 34 3.43 -44.03 -22.44
C ARG A 34 2.92 -44.07 -23.87
N SER A 35 2.53 -42.94 -24.42
CA SER A 35 2.57 -42.73 -25.86
C SER A 35 2.77 -41.25 -26.19
N ASN A 36 3.78 -41.02 -27.01
CA ASN A 36 4.19 -39.74 -27.57
C ASN A 36 3.10 -39.16 -28.46
N ALA A 37 2.83 -37.86 -28.34
CA ALA A 37 2.08 -37.10 -29.34
C ALA A 37 2.82 -35.79 -29.65
N ILE A 38 3.58 -35.86 -30.75
CA ILE A 38 3.56 -34.92 -31.89
C ILE A 38 3.33 -33.45 -31.53
N TRP A 39 4.41 -32.66 -31.63
CA TRP A 39 4.36 -31.20 -31.67
C TRP A 39 3.61 -30.74 -32.93
N ARG A 40 2.33 -30.37 -32.79
CA ARG A 40 1.68 -29.47 -33.74
C ARG A 40 2.03 -28.04 -33.38
N VAL A 41 2.68 -27.36 -34.32
CA VAL A 41 2.78 -25.90 -34.38
C VAL A 41 1.37 -25.35 -34.59
N ASN A 42 0.78 -24.79 -33.55
CA ASN A 42 -0.37 -23.90 -33.67
C ASN A 42 0.13 -22.47 -33.47
N THR A 43 0.09 -21.72 -34.56
CA THR A 43 0.23 -20.26 -34.62
C THR A 43 -0.94 -19.66 -33.83
N HIS A 44 -0.73 -19.34 -32.56
CA HIS A 44 -1.72 -18.60 -31.78
C HIS A 44 -1.53 -17.09 -31.99
N GLU A 45 -2.54 -16.55 -32.65
CA GLU A 45 -3.00 -15.17 -32.69
C GLU A 45 -2.75 -14.42 -31.36
N PRO A 46 -2.27 -13.16 -31.40
CA PRO A 46 -1.98 -12.39 -30.18
C PRO A 46 -3.28 -12.04 -29.44
N LEU A 47 -3.52 -12.70 -28.31
CA LEU A 47 -4.54 -12.29 -27.35
C LEU A 47 -4.30 -10.83 -26.92
N PRO A 48 -5.36 -10.00 -26.83
CA PRO A 48 -5.23 -8.63 -26.37
C PRO A 48 -4.75 -8.61 -24.91
N PRO A 49 -3.98 -7.57 -24.51
CA PRO A 49 -3.48 -7.46 -23.16
C PRO A 49 -4.63 -7.46 -22.15
N LYS A 50 -4.55 -8.36 -21.17
CA LYS A 50 -5.43 -8.34 -19.99
C LYS A 50 -5.31 -6.98 -19.32
N THR A 51 -6.35 -6.17 -19.49
CA THR A 51 -6.55 -4.91 -18.77
C THR A 51 -6.71 -5.25 -17.30
N PHE A 52 -5.67 -5.04 -16.50
CA PHE A 52 -5.84 -4.95 -15.06
C PHE A 52 -6.80 -3.79 -14.80
N SER A 53 -7.91 -4.05 -14.11
CA SER A 53 -8.82 -3.00 -13.67
C SER A 53 -8.05 -2.06 -12.74
N VAL A 54 -7.50 -0.97 -13.29
CA VAL A 54 -6.91 0.10 -12.52
C VAL A 54 -8.04 0.74 -11.75
N VAL A 55 -8.15 0.41 -10.46
CA VAL A 55 -9.04 1.15 -9.57
C VAL A 55 -8.45 2.56 -9.50
N ASP A 56 -9.17 3.53 -10.04
CA ASP A 56 -8.77 4.93 -9.92
C ASP A 56 -8.96 5.38 -8.46
N LEU A 57 -7.87 5.32 -7.70
CA LEU A 57 -7.83 5.72 -6.30
C LEU A 57 -7.85 7.25 -6.15
N THR A 58 -7.48 7.98 -7.19
CA THR A 58 -7.27 9.43 -7.19
C THR A 58 -8.44 10.24 -7.74
N SER A 59 -9.38 9.59 -8.42
CA SER A 59 -10.60 10.25 -8.87
C SER A 59 -11.46 10.71 -7.70
N PRO A 60 -11.93 11.97 -7.70
CA PRO A 60 -12.91 12.44 -6.75
C PRO A 60 -14.22 11.66 -6.94
N ALA A 61 -14.78 11.14 -5.85
CA ALA A 61 -16.14 10.60 -5.88
C ALA A 61 -17.09 11.77 -6.17
N ARG A 62 -17.91 11.67 -7.22
CA ARG A 62 -18.96 12.66 -7.50
C ARG A 62 -19.97 12.65 -6.35
N PRO A 63 -20.21 13.78 -5.68
CA PRO A 63 -21.38 13.93 -4.84
C PRO A 63 -22.58 14.22 -5.76
N ASP A 64 -23.56 13.31 -5.78
CA ASP A 64 -24.90 13.63 -6.26
C ASP A 64 -25.59 14.46 -5.17
N GLY A 65 -25.79 15.76 -5.39
CA GLY A 65 -26.52 16.64 -4.48
C GLY A 65 -26.49 18.11 -4.91
N PRO A 66 -27.63 18.82 -4.85
CA PRO A 66 -27.85 20.06 -5.60
C PRO A 66 -27.16 21.27 -4.97
N GLY A 67 -26.69 22.15 -5.85
CA GLY A 67 -25.95 23.36 -5.52
C GLY A 67 -26.77 24.39 -4.76
N TYR A 68 -26.18 24.90 -3.68
CA TYR A 68 -26.57 26.16 -3.07
C TYR A 68 -25.57 27.24 -3.46
N LEU A 69 -26.06 28.20 -4.24
CA LEU A 69 -25.42 29.49 -4.48
C LEU A 69 -25.72 30.41 -3.29
N GLY A 70 -24.68 30.99 -2.69
CA GLY A 70 -24.79 32.02 -1.67
C GLY A 70 -23.54 32.89 -1.60
N PRO A 71 -23.65 34.20 -1.29
CA PRO A 71 -22.83 35.21 -1.95
C PRO A 71 -21.62 35.71 -1.13
N ASN A 72 -20.66 36.18 -1.91
CA ASN A 72 -19.42 36.90 -1.58
C ASN A 72 -19.62 38.10 -0.64
N PRO A 73 -18.64 38.40 0.25
CA PRO A 73 -18.34 39.79 0.56
C PRO A 73 -16.84 40.16 0.46
N ARG A 74 -16.61 41.08 -0.48
CA ARG A 74 -15.82 42.33 -0.38
C ARG A 74 -14.38 42.26 0.20
N SER A 75 -13.44 42.44 -0.73
CA SER A 75 -12.08 42.96 -0.53
C SER A 75 -12.08 44.35 0.10
N VAL A 76 -11.37 44.51 1.21
CA VAL A 76 -10.97 45.81 1.79
C VAL A 76 -9.54 46.11 1.38
N LYS A 77 -9.36 47.21 0.63
CA LYS A 77 -8.07 47.84 0.34
C LYS A 77 -7.68 48.73 1.52
N THR A 78 -6.46 48.61 2.02
CA THR A 78 -5.79 49.69 2.75
C THR A 78 -4.39 49.90 2.18
N ASN A 79 -4.21 51.09 1.61
CA ASN A 79 -2.92 51.65 1.24
C ASN A 79 -2.18 52.06 2.53
N GLY A 80 -0.88 51.76 2.60
CA GLY A 80 0.00 52.21 3.68
C GLY A 80 1.44 52.34 3.16
N SER A 81 1.94 53.57 3.23
CA SER A 81 3.12 54.10 2.54
C SER A 81 4.46 53.67 3.14
N ARG A 82 5.48 53.63 2.27
CA ARG A 82 6.94 53.49 2.51
C ARG A 82 7.53 54.79 3.12
N PRO A 83 8.59 54.71 3.94
CA PRO A 83 9.97 55.06 3.51
C PRO A 83 11.01 54.06 4.06
N GLN A 84 11.77 53.32 3.24
CA GLN A 84 13.11 53.64 2.73
C GLN A 84 14.11 54.20 3.77
N ALA A 85 14.96 53.31 4.28
CA ALA A 85 16.34 53.61 4.66
C ALA A 85 17.20 52.35 4.45
N SER A 86 18.23 52.46 3.61
CA SER A 86 19.31 51.49 3.50
C SER A 86 20.44 51.90 4.43
N PRO A 87 21.25 50.94 4.90
CA PRO A 87 22.68 51.16 4.91
C PRO A 87 23.44 50.04 4.18
N MET A 88 24.43 50.49 3.42
CA MET A 88 25.52 49.70 2.86
C MET A 88 26.26 48.93 3.96
N ALA A 89 26.57 47.65 3.74
CA ALA A 89 27.92 47.11 3.89
C ALA A 89 28.01 45.60 3.63
N SER A 90 29.16 45.24 3.04
CA SER A 90 29.81 43.92 2.97
C SER A 90 29.37 42.97 1.84
N LEU A 91 30.10 43.10 0.72
CA LEU A 91 30.42 41.99 -0.17
C LEU A 91 31.27 40.97 0.58
N ALA A 92 30.63 40.13 1.38
CA ALA A 92 31.16 38.81 1.68
C ALA A 92 30.68 37.90 0.55
N ALA A 93 31.62 37.25 -0.16
CA ALA A 93 31.30 36.23 -1.14
C ALA A 93 30.56 35.09 -0.42
N SER A 94 29.24 35.10 -0.49
CA SER A 94 28.39 34.02 0.01
C SER A 94 28.81 32.73 -0.69
N PRO A 95 29.03 31.61 0.03
CA PRO A 95 29.13 30.32 -0.62
C PRO A 95 27.84 30.14 -1.42
N THR A 96 27.99 29.86 -2.71
CA THR A 96 26.87 29.60 -3.62
C THR A 96 25.89 28.67 -2.91
N PRO A 97 24.63 29.09 -2.65
CA PRO A 97 23.66 28.23 -2.00
C PRO A 97 23.55 26.97 -2.85
N ARG A 98 23.96 25.82 -2.29
CA ARG A 98 23.65 24.55 -2.94
C ARG A 98 22.14 24.56 -3.18
N PRO A 99 21.66 24.32 -4.41
CA PRO A 99 20.24 24.29 -4.67
C PRO A 99 19.62 23.28 -3.70
N GLN A 100 18.71 23.73 -2.84
CA GLN A 100 18.03 22.85 -1.91
C GLN A 100 17.07 21.99 -2.73
N ILE A 101 17.48 20.74 -3.00
CA ILE A 101 16.78 19.78 -3.89
C ILE A 101 15.41 19.33 -3.31
N ASP A 102 14.98 19.89 -2.16
CA ASP A 102 13.76 19.50 -1.45
C ASP A 102 12.87 20.68 -1.01
N HIS A 103 13.08 21.88 -1.58
CA HIS A 103 12.34 23.08 -1.16
C HIS A 103 10.82 22.90 -1.27
N GLN A 104 10.33 22.29 -2.34
CA GLN A 104 8.88 22.07 -2.52
C GLN A 104 8.35 21.04 -1.53
N ILE A 105 9.16 20.05 -1.16
CA ILE A 105 8.78 19.04 -0.18
C ILE A 105 8.56 19.67 1.20
N ARG A 106 9.34 20.69 1.57
CA ARG A 106 9.17 21.42 2.83
C ARG A 106 7.86 22.19 2.90
N LEU A 107 7.34 22.64 1.76
CA LEU A 107 6.06 23.37 1.67
C LEU A 107 4.84 22.47 1.79
N LEU A 108 4.98 21.17 1.52
CA LEU A 108 3.90 20.20 1.72
C LEU A 108 3.53 20.07 3.21
N PRO A 109 2.25 19.81 3.55
CA PRO A 109 1.82 19.58 4.93
C PRO A 109 2.67 18.50 5.60
N ALA A 110 3.18 18.77 6.81
CA ALA A 110 3.96 17.78 7.56
C ALA A 110 3.13 16.56 7.97
N GLU A 111 1.81 16.70 7.95
CA GLU A 111 0.85 15.70 8.41
C GLU A 111 -0.38 15.65 7.50
N ILE A 112 -0.88 14.44 7.27
CA ILE A 112 -2.11 14.14 6.55
C ILE A 112 -3.03 13.35 7.49
N ARG A 113 -4.31 13.72 7.55
CA ARG A 113 -5.32 13.04 8.38
C ARG A 113 -6.50 12.58 7.54
N ALA A 114 -6.97 11.37 7.79
CA ALA A 114 -8.27 10.94 7.29
C ALA A 114 -9.40 11.73 7.98
N PRO A 115 -10.57 11.88 7.32
CA PRO A 115 -11.73 12.50 7.92
C PRO A 115 -12.24 11.67 9.09
N ASN A 116 -12.88 12.35 10.04
CA ASN A 116 -13.55 11.68 11.16
C ASN A 116 -14.64 10.73 10.63
N PRO A 117 -14.87 9.59 11.31
CA PRO A 117 -15.97 8.71 10.92
C PRO A 117 -17.30 9.44 11.12
N GLN A 118 -18.28 9.20 10.23
CA GLN A 118 -19.61 9.82 10.30
C GLN A 118 -20.46 9.30 11.48
N GLY A 119 -20.00 8.27 12.19
CA GLY A 119 -20.63 7.71 13.38
C GLY A 119 -19.97 6.39 13.80
N GLY A 120 -20.24 5.95 15.02
CA GLY A 120 -19.83 4.64 15.52
C GLY A 120 -20.91 3.57 15.24
N GLN A 121 -20.49 2.36 14.91
CA GLN A 121 -21.38 1.20 14.95
C GLN A 121 -21.42 0.65 16.39
N LEU A 122 -22.54 0.02 16.77
CA LEU A 122 -22.70 -0.60 18.09
C LEU A 122 -21.69 -1.75 18.30
N GLU A 123 -21.35 -2.45 17.23
CA GLU A 123 -20.40 -3.56 17.21
C GLU A 123 -19.31 -3.35 16.16
N PHE A 124 -18.09 -3.79 16.50
CA PHE A 124 -16.96 -3.72 15.57
C PHE A 124 -17.02 -4.86 14.55
N THR A 125 -17.04 -4.49 13.27
CA THR A 125 -16.98 -5.44 12.16
C THR A 125 -15.58 -5.52 11.55
N THR A 126 -15.09 -4.41 10.97
CA THR A 126 -13.77 -4.33 10.33
C THR A 126 -13.34 -2.87 10.13
N HIS A 127 -12.03 -2.64 10.11
CA HIS A 127 -11.40 -1.39 9.64
C HIS A 127 -11.14 -1.37 8.14
N LEU A 128 -11.33 -2.50 7.44
CA LEU A 128 -11.12 -2.60 6.00
C LEU A 128 -12.24 -1.91 5.24
N THR A 129 -11.93 -0.77 4.64
CA THR A 129 -12.83 -0.09 3.72
C THR A 129 -13.03 -0.91 2.44
N GLN A 130 -14.14 -0.66 1.74
CA GLN A 130 -14.38 -1.29 0.45
C GLN A 130 -13.28 -0.97 -0.57
N THR A 131 -12.70 0.22 -0.51
CA THR A 131 -11.58 0.61 -1.38
C THR A 131 -10.33 -0.21 -1.09
N LEU A 132 -9.96 -0.42 0.18
CA LEU A 132 -8.80 -1.25 0.51
C LEU A 132 -9.02 -2.70 0.12
N LYS A 133 -10.23 -3.25 0.32
CA LYS A 133 -10.60 -4.60 -0.14
C LYS A 133 -10.51 -4.71 -1.66
N LYS A 134 -11.05 -3.72 -2.39
CA LYS A 134 -11.03 -3.68 -3.86
C LYS A 134 -9.64 -3.49 -4.44
N MET A 135 -8.82 -2.63 -3.85
CA MET A 135 -7.45 -2.41 -4.30
C MET A 135 -6.62 -3.69 -4.20
N THR A 136 -6.88 -4.50 -3.18
CA THR A 136 -6.28 -5.82 -3.06
C THR A 136 -7.04 -6.92 -3.81
N ASN A 137 -8.17 -6.62 -4.48
CA ASN A 137 -9.12 -7.53 -5.15
C ASN A 137 -8.77 -9.04 -5.03
N GLY A 138 -9.21 -9.61 -3.90
CA GLY A 138 -8.93 -10.98 -3.44
C GLY A 138 -7.87 -11.03 -2.33
N GLU A 139 -7.80 -12.09 -1.53
CA GLU A 139 -6.61 -12.28 -0.67
C GLU A 139 -5.36 -12.44 -1.56
N ALA A 140 -5.50 -12.99 -2.77
CA ALA A 140 -4.40 -13.35 -3.66
C ALA A 140 -3.40 -12.21 -4.04
N PRO A 141 -3.79 -10.97 -4.39
CA PRO A 141 -2.85 -9.88 -4.64
C PRO A 141 -2.08 -9.43 -3.40
N LEU A 142 -2.76 -9.35 -2.24
CA LEU A 142 -2.10 -9.08 -0.97
C LEU A 142 -1.09 -10.20 -0.67
N LEU A 143 -1.50 -11.45 -0.81
CA LEU A 143 -0.64 -12.62 -0.66
C LEU A 143 0.51 -12.65 -1.67
N LYS A 144 0.36 -12.12 -2.89
CA LYS A 144 1.43 -12.12 -3.88
C LYS A 144 2.53 -11.12 -3.55
N HIS A 145 2.15 -9.94 -3.05
CA HIS A 145 3.04 -8.80 -2.95
C HIS A 145 3.47 -8.50 -1.52
N PHE A 146 2.56 -8.64 -0.55
CA PHE A 146 2.86 -8.48 0.87
C PHE A 146 3.50 -9.75 1.43
N ARG A 147 4.83 -9.79 1.35
CA ARG A 147 5.66 -10.89 1.86
C ARG A 147 6.69 -10.32 2.83
N PRO A 148 6.36 -10.22 4.12
CA PRO A 148 7.28 -9.69 5.11
C PRO A 148 8.55 -10.52 5.19
N ALA A 149 9.67 -9.82 5.38
CA ALA A 149 10.96 -10.42 5.66
C ALA A 149 11.04 -10.93 7.10
N PHE A 150 10.23 -10.34 7.99
CA PHE A 150 10.17 -10.69 9.39
C PHE A 150 8.78 -10.37 9.96
N VAL A 151 8.24 -11.29 10.76
CA VAL A 151 7.07 -11.11 11.62
C VAL A 151 7.43 -11.68 13.00
N SER A 152 7.40 -10.85 14.06
CA SER A 152 7.80 -11.29 15.40
C SER A 152 6.70 -12.02 16.16
N ARG A 153 5.43 -11.68 15.91
CA ARG A 153 4.25 -12.26 16.57
C ARG A 153 2.96 -12.03 15.78
N ASP A 154 1.88 -12.65 16.23
CA ASP A 154 0.52 -12.37 15.78
C ASP A 154 0.11 -10.93 16.13
N ILE A 155 -0.59 -10.29 15.18
CA ILE A 155 -1.02 -8.88 15.29
C ILE A 155 -2.53 -8.85 15.49
N LYS A 156 -2.99 -8.17 16.54
CA LYS A 156 -4.43 -8.08 16.80
C LYS A 156 -5.11 -7.17 15.79
N VAL A 157 -6.36 -7.47 15.43
CA VAL A 157 -7.16 -6.64 14.51
C VAL A 157 -7.26 -5.18 14.97
N LEU A 158 -7.45 -4.97 16.27
CA LEU A 158 -7.49 -3.64 16.91
C LEU A 158 -6.13 -3.16 17.43
N GLU A 159 -5.01 -3.75 16.98
CA GLU A 159 -3.70 -3.27 17.39
C GLU A 159 -3.38 -1.94 16.70
N ARG A 160 -2.89 -0.94 17.44
CA ARG A 160 -2.40 0.31 16.87
C ARG A 160 -0.92 0.16 16.56
N GLY A 161 -0.49 0.78 15.48
CA GLY A 161 0.93 0.90 15.14
C GLY A 161 1.12 1.82 13.95
N TYR A 162 2.34 1.83 13.41
CA TYR A 162 2.67 2.63 12.24
C TYR A 162 3.75 1.99 11.39
N TRP A 163 3.63 2.16 10.08
CA TRP A 163 4.74 1.95 9.15
C TRP A 163 5.75 3.07 9.29
N GLN A 164 7.03 2.76 9.30
CA GLN A 164 8.14 3.71 9.29
C GLN A 164 9.13 3.35 8.19
N PHE A 165 9.55 4.34 7.41
CA PHE A 165 10.57 4.19 6.38
C PHE A 165 11.21 5.53 6.02
N TRP A 166 12.27 5.49 5.22
CA TRP A 166 13.06 6.66 4.86
C TRP A 166 13.21 6.82 3.35
N ILE A 167 13.03 8.05 2.89
CA ILE A 167 13.26 8.46 1.51
C ILE A 167 14.36 9.51 1.49
N LYS A 168 15.42 9.26 0.73
CA LYS A 168 16.47 10.21 0.43
C LYS A 168 16.18 10.88 -0.91
N ILE A 169 16.07 12.21 -0.89
CA ILE A 169 15.91 13.03 -2.09
C ILE A 169 17.29 13.28 -2.70
N ALA A 170 17.38 13.10 -4.01
CA ALA A 170 18.59 13.32 -4.77
C ALA A 170 18.26 13.87 -6.16
N GLU A 171 19.28 14.40 -6.82
CA GLU A 171 19.17 14.88 -8.20
C GLU A 171 18.81 13.73 -9.15
N GLU A 172 18.09 14.04 -10.24
CA GLU A 172 17.67 13.10 -11.27
C GLU A 172 18.82 12.25 -11.82
N SER A 173 20.00 12.87 -12.01
CA SER A 173 21.21 12.20 -12.51
C SER A 173 21.67 11.08 -11.55
N ILE A 174 21.75 11.38 -10.26
CA ILE A 174 22.12 10.44 -9.19
C ILE A 174 21.09 9.32 -9.07
N VAL A 175 19.79 9.67 -9.13
CA VAL A 175 18.71 8.69 -9.05
C VAL A 175 18.77 7.73 -10.24
N LYS A 176 18.93 8.24 -11.47
CA LYS A 176 19.07 7.42 -12.69
C LYS A 176 20.28 6.49 -12.61
N GLU A 177 21.44 7.00 -12.19
CA GLU A 177 22.65 6.21 -12.01
C GLU A 177 22.43 5.07 -10.99
N SER A 178 21.82 5.37 -9.84
CA SER A 178 21.55 4.38 -8.80
C SER A 178 20.62 3.24 -9.22
N ARG A 179 19.80 3.46 -10.26
CA ARG A 179 18.83 2.50 -10.79
C ARG A 179 19.34 1.72 -12.00
N GLN A 180 20.50 2.07 -12.56
CA GLN A 180 21.07 1.31 -13.66
C GLN A 180 21.50 -0.08 -13.16
N PRO A 181 21.26 -1.15 -13.95
CA PRO A 181 21.84 -2.44 -13.64
C PRO A 181 23.37 -2.30 -13.61
N PRO A 182 24.09 -3.09 -12.78
CA PRO A 182 25.54 -3.11 -12.82
C PRO A 182 25.96 -3.34 -14.26
N ARG A 183 26.62 -2.36 -14.88
CA ARG A 183 27.17 -2.54 -16.23
C ARG A 183 28.04 -3.77 -16.14
N ALA A 184 27.72 -4.79 -16.94
CA ALA A 184 28.57 -5.95 -17.11
C ALA A 184 29.89 -5.42 -17.67
N THR A 185 30.83 -5.10 -16.77
CA THR A 185 32.21 -4.89 -17.15
C THR A 185 32.62 -6.24 -17.72
N LEU A 186 32.77 -6.27 -19.05
CA LEU A 186 33.26 -7.40 -19.81
C LEU A 186 34.41 -8.01 -19.00
N LYS A 187 34.15 -9.16 -18.37
CA LYS A 187 35.17 -10.05 -17.86
C LYS A 187 35.84 -10.70 -19.06
N LEU A 188 36.47 -9.89 -19.89
CA LEU A 188 37.35 -10.32 -20.95
C LEU A 188 38.76 -9.99 -20.49
N LEU A 189 39.22 -10.70 -19.47
CA LEU A 189 40.62 -11.08 -19.29
C LEU A 189 40.64 -12.11 -18.16
N GLY A 190 41.07 -13.33 -18.48
CA GLY A 190 41.11 -14.46 -17.57
C GLY A 190 42.00 -14.21 -16.37
N SER A 191 41.42 -13.67 -15.29
CA SER A 191 42.08 -13.53 -14.00
C SER A 191 41.35 -14.38 -12.98
N THR A 192 41.99 -15.47 -12.59
CA THR A 192 41.70 -16.28 -11.40
C THR A 192 41.97 -15.45 -10.13
N ALA A 193 41.27 -14.34 -9.97
CA ALA A 193 41.29 -13.58 -8.73
C ALA A 193 40.26 -14.21 -7.80
N ARG A 194 40.76 -15.08 -6.92
CA ARG A 194 40.09 -15.55 -5.71
C ARG A 194 39.54 -14.33 -4.98
N LYS A 195 38.25 -14.06 -5.18
CA LYS A 195 37.54 -12.92 -4.59
C LYS A 195 37.50 -13.16 -3.08
N GLU A 196 38.40 -12.49 -2.36
CA GLU A 196 38.25 -12.29 -0.93
C GLU A 196 36.82 -11.80 -0.68
N ARG A 197 36.07 -12.58 0.10
CA ARG A 197 34.85 -12.14 0.75
C ARG A 197 35.25 -11.12 1.82
N GLY A 198 35.73 -9.96 1.37
CA GLY A 198 35.89 -8.79 2.21
C GLY A 198 34.51 -8.39 2.74
N LYS A 199 34.39 -8.42 4.07
CA LYS A 199 33.30 -7.88 4.87
C LYS A 199 32.98 -6.44 4.46
N ALA A 200 32.14 -6.27 3.46
CA ALA A 200 31.45 -5.02 3.15
C ALA A 200 29.93 -5.25 3.08
N ALA A 201 29.44 -6.23 3.85
CA ALA A 201 28.06 -6.23 4.33
C ALA A 201 27.94 -5.23 5.50
N GLY A 202 28.47 -4.01 5.31
CA GLY A 202 27.88 -2.88 6.00
C GLY A 202 26.47 -2.81 5.47
N VAL A 203 25.49 -2.90 6.37
CA VAL A 203 24.08 -2.66 6.09
C VAL A 203 24.01 -1.43 5.19
N ARG A 204 23.89 -1.64 3.86
CA ARG A 204 23.51 -0.57 2.94
C ARG A 204 22.10 -0.26 3.38
N GLU A 205 22.00 0.69 4.29
CA GLU A 205 20.77 1.29 4.77
C GLU A 205 19.93 1.51 3.51
N LEU A 206 18.91 0.67 3.31
CA LEU A 206 18.11 0.59 2.08
C LEU A 206 17.16 1.79 2.04
N LYS A 207 17.75 2.98 2.03
CA LYS A 207 17.10 4.27 1.87
C LYS A 207 16.69 4.38 0.41
N ALA A 208 15.42 4.70 0.17
CA ALA A 208 14.92 4.92 -1.18
C ALA A 208 15.57 6.18 -1.74
N LEU A 209 16.28 6.11 -2.88
CA LEU A 209 16.71 7.31 -3.61
C LEU A 209 15.62 7.74 -4.59
N TRP A 210 14.99 8.86 -4.30
CA TRP A 210 13.90 9.44 -5.08
C TRP A 210 14.26 10.84 -5.56
N THR A 211 13.64 11.25 -6.65
CA THR A 211 13.68 12.63 -7.11
C THR A 211 12.66 13.47 -6.34
N GLU A 212 12.81 14.79 -6.36
CA GLU A 212 11.82 15.68 -5.74
C GLU A 212 10.43 15.46 -6.34
N CYS A 213 10.34 15.33 -7.66
CA CYS A 213 9.09 15.10 -8.39
C CYS A 213 8.40 13.79 -7.98
N GLU A 214 9.15 12.69 -7.83
CA GLU A 214 8.61 11.41 -7.37
C GLU A 214 8.02 11.51 -5.97
N PHE A 215 8.71 12.20 -5.04
CA PHE A 215 8.19 12.43 -3.70
C PHE A 215 6.92 13.27 -3.72
N LEU A 216 6.92 14.39 -4.46
CA LEU A 216 5.77 15.28 -4.55
C LEU A 216 4.54 14.55 -5.09
N GLN A 217 4.72 13.74 -6.13
CA GLN A 217 3.64 12.96 -6.72
C GLN A 217 3.11 11.92 -5.73
N PHE A 218 4.00 11.17 -5.07
CA PHE A 218 3.61 10.21 -4.03
C PHE A 218 2.84 10.88 -2.89
N TRP A 219 3.36 11.98 -2.34
CA TRP A 219 2.72 12.69 -1.24
C TRP A 219 1.33 13.19 -1.63
N LYS A 220 1.22 13.84 -2.81
CA LYS A 220 -0.06 14.30 -3.35
C LYS A 220 -1.07 13.16 -3.51
N ASN A 221 -0.64 12.03 -4.09
CA ASN A 221 -1.49 10.86 -4.28
C ASN A 221 -2.01 10.32 -2.94
N VAL A 222 -1.13 10.21 -1.95
CA VAL A 222 -1.51 9.72 -0.61
C VAL A 222 -2.42 10.71 0.11
N THR A 223 -2.17 12.02 0.01
CA THR A 223 -3.04 13.06 0.57
C THR A 223 -4.48 12.91 0.07
N VAL A 224 -4.67 12.83 -1.24
CA VAL A 224 -6.02 12.68 -1.85
C VAL A 224 -6.72 11.43 -1.35
N VAL A 225 -6.01 10.31 -1.24
CA VAL A 225 -6.60 9.03 -0.83
C VAL A 225 -6.92 9.00 0.68
N ILE A 226 -6.06 9.54 1.54
CA ILE A 226 -6.29 9.60 2.98
C ILE A 226 -7.43 10.58 3.29
N GLU A 227 -7.40 11.80 2.75
CA GLU A 227 -8.39 12.85 3.03
C GLU A 227 -9.78 12.52 2.47
N SER A 228 -9.86 11.70 1.42
CA SER A 228 -11.15 11.18 0.93
C SER A 228 -11.77 10.10 1.83
N GLY A 229 -11.09 9.67 2.90
CA GLY A 229 -11.58 8.63 3.82
C GLY A 229 -11.56 7.22 3.23
N LYS A 230 -11.06 7.04 2.00
CA LYS A 230 -11.03 5.77 1.28
C LYS A 230 -10.22 4.68 2.00
N VAL A 231 -9.33 5.06 2.93
CA VAL A 231 -8.44 4.13 3.65
C VAL A 231 -8.72 4.06 5.15
N GLY A 232 -9.90 4.52 5.55
CA GLY A 232 -10.37 4.50 6.93
C GLY A 232 -9.91 5.73 7.73
N TRP A 233 -10.77 6.15 8.65
CA TRP A 233 -10.62 7.36 9.48
C TRP A 233 -9.38 7.34 10.39
N ALA A 234 -8.90 6.14 10.71
CA ALA A 234 -7.79 5.92 11.62
C ALA A 234 -6.41 6.11 10.97
N THR A 235 -6.36 6.27 9.64
CA THR A 235 -5.11 6.39 8.90
C THR A 235 -4.61 7.83 8.96
N ARG A 236 -3.38 8.00 9.43
CA ARG A 236 -2.66 9.28 9.51
C ARG A 236 -1.26 9.08 8.96
N MET A 237 -0.71 10.09 8.30
CA MET A 237 0.66 10.04 7.80
C MET A 237 1.43 11.31 8.16
N THR A 238 2.70 11.17 8.51
CA THR A 238 3.59 12.30 8.80
C THR A 238 4.90 12.18 8.03
N LYS A 239 5.51 13.33 7.76
CA LYS A 239 6.88 13.44 7.26
C LYS A 239 7.71 14.32 8.18
N GLU A 240 8.90 13.87 8.50
CA GLU A 240 9.87 14.56 9.34
C GLU A 240 11.20 14.60 8.58
N LEU A 241 11.86 15.76 8.55
CA LEU A 241 13.19 15.88 7.98
C LEU A 241 14.22 15.43 9.03
N GLU A 242 14.99 14.39 8.73
CA GLU A 242 16.01 13.85 9.63
C GLU A 242 17.41 14.40 9.31
N SER A 243 17.71 14.64 8.04
CA SER A 243 18.94 15.29 7.57
C SER A 243 18.69 16.01 6.24
N ASP A 244 19.68 16.73 5.68
CA ASP A 244 19.57 17.66 4.53
C ASP A 244 18.74 17.23 3.30
N SER A 245 18.46 15.94 3.11
CA SER A 245 17.52 15.45 2.09
C SER A 245 16.90 14.10 2.49
N LEU A 246 16.94 13.73 3.77
CA LEU A 246 16.45 12.46 4.26
C LEU A 246 15.14 12.69 5.02
N TRP A 247 14.06 12.15 4.45
CA TRP A 247 12.72 12.25 5.00
C TRP A 247 12.32 10.95 5.67
N LYS A 248 12.01 11.05 6.95
CA LYS A 248 11.41 9.98 7.73
C LYS A 248 9.90 10.07 7.57
N ILE A 249 9.30 8.96 7.15
CA ILE A 249 7.87 8.87 6.89
C ILE A 249 7.26 7.90 7.90
N ARG A 250 6.16 8.32 8.52
CA ARG A 250 5.36 7.46 9.40
C ARG A 250 3.92 7.42 8.94
N ALA A 251 3.34 6.22 8.88
CA ALA A 251 1.93 6.04 8.57
C ALA A 251 1.25 5.18 9.63
N PHE A 252 0.40 5.81 10.42
CA PHE A 252 -0.32 5.23 11.54
C PHE A 252 -1.55 4.48 11.02
N THR A 253 -1.71 3.24 11.46
CA THR A 253 -2.77 2.33 10.99
C THR A 253 -3.25 1.41 12.12
N TRP A 254 -4.34 0.69 11.86
CA TRP A 254 -4.67 -0.50 12.64
C TRP A 254 -3.91 -1.72 12.12
N GLY A 255 -3.79 -2.76 12.95
CA GLY A 255 -3.18 -4.04 12.59
C GLY A 255 -3.89 -4.69 11.40
N GLU A 256 -5.23 -4.67 11.40
CA GLU A 256 -6.02 -5.23 10.30
C GLU A 256 -5.73 -4.58 8.93
N THR A 257 -5.38 -3.29 8.91
CA THR A 257 -5.15 -2.57 7.65
C THR A 257 -3.68 -2.54 7.22
N LEU A 258 -2.74 -3.03 8.05
CA LEU A 258 -1.30 -2.82 7.83
C LEU A 258 -0.81 -3.31 6.46
N GLY A 259 -1.24 -4.51 6.04
CA GLY A 259 -0.81 -5.11 4.77
C GLY A 259 -1.42 -4.37 3.58
N HIS A 260 -2.68 -3.92 3.73
CA HIS A 260 -3.37 -3.13 2.71
C HIS A 260 -2.74 -1.74 2.54
N ILE A 261 -2.32 -1.10 3.63
CA ILE A 261 -1.65 0.21 3.59
C ILE A 261 -0.26 0.09 2.96
N TRP A 262 0.48 -0.99 3.23
CA TRP A 262 1.73 -1.24 2.51
C TRP A 262 1.51 -1.41 0.99
N MET A 263 0.47 -2.16 0.60
CA MET A 263 0.08 -2.29 -0.81
C MET A 263 -0.32 -0.95 -1.43
N LEU A 264 -1.02 -0.10 -0.68
CA LEU A 264 -1.36 1.25 -1.11
C LEU A 264 -0.10 2.05 -1.45
N PHE A 265 0.92 2.02 -0.58
CA PHE A 265 2.19 2.70 -0.86
C PHE A 265 2.86 2.14 -2.10
N LEU A 266 2.83 0.81 -2.29
CA LEU A 266 3.39 0.19 -3.48
C LEU A 266 2.71 0.70 -4.76
N VAL A 267 1.40 0.88 -4.75
CA VAL A 267 0.65 1.39 -5.90
C VAL A 267 0.87 2.90 -6.10
N LEU A 268 0.68 3.71 -5.06
CA LEU A 268 0.71 5.18 -5.16
C LEU A 268 2.11 5.76 -5.41
N SER A 269 3.16 4.96 -5.21
CA SER A 269 4.56 5.32 -5.49
C SER A 269 5.09 4.71 -6.79
N ASP A 270 4.24 4.17 -7.66
CA ASP A 270 4.68 3.45 -8.87
C ASP A 270 5.73 2.37 -8.57
N ARG A 271 5.52 1.64 -7.47
CA ARG A 271 6.36 0.55 -6.96
C ARG A 271 7.72 0.98 -6.41
N LEU A 272 8.01 2.28 -6.29
CA LEU A 272 9.28 2.78 -5.74
C LEU A 272 9.48 2.34 -4.28
N THR A 273 8.40 2.24 -3.51
CA THR A 273 8.43 1.75 -2.12
C THR A 273 8.72 0.25 -1.99
N GLY A 274 8.58 -0.54 -3.06
CA GLY A 274 8.76 -1.99 -3.00
C GLY A 274 10.21 -2.46 -2.77
N LYS A 275 11.19 -1.55 -2.89
CA LYS A 275 12.61 -1.80 -2.61
C LYS A 275 13.07 -1.18 -1.28
N VAL A 276 12.18 -0.47 -0.60
CA VAL A 276 12.49 0.30 0.60
C VAL A 276 12.32 -0.59 1.80
N TYR A 277 13.26 -0.48 2.73
CA TYR A 277 13.09 -1.09 4.04
C TYR A 277 12.00 -0.35 4.81
N MET A 278 10.97 -1.09 5.25
CA MET A 278 9.88 -0.53 6.05
C MET A 278 9.62 -1.41 7.27
N GLU A 279 9.33 -0.77 8.39
CA GLU A 279 9.00 -1.46 9.64
C GLU A 279 7.60 -1.05 10.08
N TRP A 280 6.77 -2.02 10.44
CA TRP A 280 5.56 -1.75 11.19
C TRP A 280 5.86 -1.92 12.67
N ILE A 281 5.72 -0.81 13.40
CA ILE A 281 6.03 -0.68 14.82
C ILE A 281 4.69 -0.61 15.56
N SER A 282 4.48 -1.51 16.52
CA SER A 282 3.27 -1.51 17.34
C SER A 282 3.25 -0.31 18.30
N GLY A 283 2.08 -0.03 18.87
CA GLY A 283 1.87 1.11 19.77
C GLY A 283 2.72 1.08 21.05
N ASP A 284 3.25 -0.10 21.42
CA ASP A 284 4.22 -0.29 22.50
C ASP A 284 5.69 -0.04 22.09
N GLY A 285 5.94 0.27 20.81
CA GLY A 285 7.26 0.54 20.25
C GLY A 285 8.00 -0.70 19.72
N ALA A 286 7.43 -1.90 19.80
CA ALA A 286 8.07 -3.10 19.27
C ALA A 286 7.97 -3.16 17.73
N VAL A 287 9.05 -3.57 17.06
CA VAL A 287 8.99 -3.89 15.63
C VAL A 287 8.30 -5.23 15.46
N VAL A 288 7.15 -5.24 14.78
CA VAL A 288 6.37 -6.47 14.59
C VAL A 288 6.47 -7.01 13.18
N VAL A 289 6.51 -6.13 12.18
CA VAL A 289 6.64 -6.53 10.77
C VAL A 289 7.79 -5.77 10.13
N GLN A 290 8.62 -6.44 9.33
CA GLN A 290 9.59 -5.78 8.47
C GLN A 290 9.40 -6.19 7.02
N MET A 291 9.39 -5.20 6.14
CA MET A 291 9.37 -5.34 4.68
C MET A 291 10.73 -4.95 4.15
N SER A 292 11.36 -5.82 3.35
CA SER A 292 12.65 -5.52 2.74
C SER A 292 12.82 -6.24 1.40
N HIS A 293 13.78 -5.76 0.61
CA HIS A 293 14.22 -6.47 -0.58
C HIS A 293 15.20 -7.58 -0.17
N GLY A 294 14.73 -8.83 -0.06
CA GLY A 294 15.60 -9.93 0.36
C GLY A 294 14.89 -11.25 0.61
N LYS A 295 15.50 -12.11 1.44
CA LYS A 295 14.90 -13.38 1.88
C LYS A 295 13.59 -13.07 2.59
N ARG A 296 12.51 -13.65 2.10
CA ARG A 296 11.16 -13.51 2.64
C ARG A 296 10.90 -14.67 3.58
N GLN A 297 10.18 -14.43 4.67
CA GLN A 297 9.66 -15.54 5.45
C GLN A 297 8.69 -16.33 4.57
N SER A 298 8.77 -17.65 4.65
CA SER A 298 7.77 -18.54 4.07
C SER A 298 6.48 -18.39 4.86
N GLY A 299 5.35 -18.41 4.16
CA GLY A 299 4.05 -18.33 4.79
C GLY A 299 3.16 -17.28 4.15
N VAL A 300 1.86 -17.47 4.36
CA VAL A 300 0.79 -16.70 3.72
C VAL A 300 0.25 -15.71 4.74
N TRP A 301 0.30 -14.41 4.43
CA TRP A 301 -0.24 -13.39 5.33
C TRP A 301 -1.75 -13.49 5.40
N MET A 302 -2.29 -14.02 6.50
CA MET A 302 -3.71 -14.35 6.60
C MET A 302 -4.28 -14.00 7.97
N ARG A 303 -5.58 -13.78 7.98
CA ARG A 303 -6.35 -13.63 9.21
C ARG A 303 -6.54 -15.00 9.85
N LYS A 304 -6.40 -15.06 11.17
CA LYS A 304 -6.67 -16.22 12.02
C LYS A 304 -7.66 -15.84 13.12
N GLY A 305 -8.38 -16.84 13.64
CA GLY A 305 -9.33 -16.65 14.73
C GLY A 305 -10.68 -16.09 14.28
N PRO A 306 -11.53 -15.69 15.24
CA PRO A 306 -12.91 -15.27 14.96
C PRO A 306 -12.96 -13.95 14.18
N GLU A 307 -14.11 -13.72 13.56
CA GLU A 307 -14.43 -12.42 12.95
C GLU A 307 -14.49 -11.29 14.00
N GLY A 308 -14.52 -10.05 13.52
CA GLY A 308 -14.46 -8.85 14.35
C GLY A 308 -13.15 -8.68 15.13
N ALA A 309 -13.26 -8.09 16.32
CA ALA A 309 -12.15 -7.51 17.08
C ALA A 309 -11.15 -8.53 17.64
N ARG A 310 -11.59 -9.78 17.80
CA ARG A 310 -10.80 -10.86 18.43
C ARG A 310 -9.91 -11.61 17.45
N GLY A 311 -9.99 -11.29 16.16
CA GLY A 311 -9.12 -11.87 15.15
C GLY A 311 -7.67 -11.40 15.28
N VAL A 312 -6.77 -12.18 14.70
CA VAL A 312 -5.34 -11.85 14.58
C VAL A 312 -4.86 -12.03 13.16
N TRP A 313 -3.75 -11.38 12.81
CA TRP A 313 -3.08 -11.52 11.52
C TRP A 313 -1.65 -12.02 11.71
N SER A 314 -1.27 -13.04 10.95
CA SER A 314 0.11 -13.54 10.91
C SER A 314 0.41 -14.36 9.66
N LEU A 315 1.63 -14.86 9.58
CA LEU A 315 2.02 -15.85 8.58
C LEU A 315 1.43 -17.21 8.95
N GLY A 316 0.63 -17.78 8.05
CA GLY A 316 0.20 -19.18 8.06
C GLY A 316 1.18 -20.09 7.32
#